data_AF-A0A956BJR6-F1
#
_entry.id   AF-A0A956BJR6-F1
#
_cell.length_a   1.000
_cell.length_b   1.000
_cell.length_c   1.000
_cell.angle_alpha   90.00
_cell.angle_beta   90.00
_cell.angle_gamma   90.00
#
_symmetry.space_group_name_H-M   'P 1'
#
loop_
_entity.id
_entity.type
_entity.pdbx_description
1 polymer ?
#
loop_
_entity_poly.entity_id
_entity_poly.type
_entity_poly.pdbx_seq_one_letter_code
_entity_poly.pdbx_strand_id
1 'polypeptide(L)'
;MWTFLSNHAHVLVCLRQDPDLRARDLADRVGITERAIRRILHDLEVDGYIEIEKRGRRNHYQVCVGAPMRHPVEAGVDVGSVLDVIVGQNDQENTTAIAG
;
A
#
# COMPACT_ATOMS: atom_id res chain seq x y z
N MET A 1 2.65 -21.81 5.53
CA MET A 1 1.65 -21.50 4.49
C MET A 1 2.32 -20.64 3.45
N TRP A 2 2.20 -20.97 2.16
CA TRP A 2 2.82 -20.18 1.10
C TRP A 2 1.79 -19.17 0.57
N THR A 3 2.21 -17.92 0.41
CA THR A 3 1.47 -16.88 -0.30
C THR A 3 2.30 -16.48 -1.51
N PHE A 4 1.62 -16.18 -2.63
CA PHE A 4 2.31 -15.75 -3.85
C PHE A 4 2.98 -14.38 -3.68
N LEU A 5 2.31 -13.46 -2.98
CA LEU A 5 2.83 -12.13 -2.67
C LEU A 5 3.56 -12.12 -1.32
N SER A 6 4.56 -11.25 -1.22
CA SER A 6 5.27 -10.99 0.03
C SER A 6 4.38 -10.18 0.99
N ASN A 7 4.72 -10.22 2.29
CA ASN A 7 4.02 -9.36 3.27
C ASN A 7 4.17 -7.85 2.96
N HIS A 8 5.28 -7.43 2.34
CA HIS A 8 5.47 -6.04 1.90
C HIS A 8 4.44 -5.68 0.81
N ALA A 9 4.26 -6.56 -0.17
CA ALA A 9 3.27 -6.38 -1.22
C ALA A 9 1.84 -6.36 -0.66
N HIS A 10 1.52 -7.27 0.28
CA HIS A 10 0.21 -7.26 0.95
C HIS A 10 -0.06 -5.95 1.71
N VAL A 11 0.94 -5.38 2.39
CA VAL A 11 0.82 -4.08 3.05
C VAL A 11 0.58 -2.97 2.04
N LEU A 12 1.35 -2.91 0.95
CA LEU A 12 1.16 -1.90 -0.11
C LEU A 12 -0.24 -1.97 -0.74
N VAL A 13 -0.74 -3.18 -1.00
CA VAL A 13 -2.12 -3.40 -1.50
C VAL A 13 -3.16 -2.88 -0.52
N CYS A 14 -2.97 -3.09 0.79
CA CYS A 14 -3.89 -2.56 1.80
C CYS A 14 -3.87 -1.03 1.85
N LEU A 15 -2.67 -0.42 1.85
CA LEU A 15 -2.49 1.03 1.91
C LEU A 15 -2.99 1.73 0.63
N ARG A 16 -2.88 1.08 -0.53
CA ARG A 16 -3.41 1.59 -1.80
C ARG A 16 -4.93 1.71 -1.78
N GLN A 17 -5.60 0.78 -1.08
CA GLN A 17 -7.07 0.77 -0.93
C GLN A 17 -7.56 1.70 0.17
N ASP A 18 -6.84 1.78 1.29
CA ASP A 18 -7.19 2.63 2.43
C ASP A 18 -5.91 3.19 3.09
N PRO A 19 -5.54 4.45 2.79
CA PRO A 19 -4.31 5.07 3.28
C PRO A 19 -4.38 5.48 4.76
N ASP A 20 -5.55 5.39 5.41
CA ASP A 20 -5.75 5.78 6.82
C ASP A 20 -5.83 4.57 7.78
N LEU A 21 -5.51 3.36 7.27
CA LEU A 21 -5.48 2.14 8.06
C LEU A 21 -4.52 2.23 9.24
N ARG A 22 -4.94 1.72 10.40
CA ARG A 22 -4.05 1.62 11.56
C ARG A 22 -3.13 0.41 11.38
N ALA A 23 -1.95 0.47 11.99
CA ALA A 23 -1.01 -0.66 12.01
C ALA A 23 -1.63 -1.96 12.54
N ARG A 24 -2.56 -1.86 13.50
CA ARG A 24 -3.34 -3.00 14.00
C ARG A 24 -4.27 -3.58 12.93
N ASP A 25 -5.00 -2.73 12.21
CA ASP A 25 -5.93 -3.18 11.16
C ASP A 25 -5.16 -3.84 10.00
N LEU A 26 -3.96 -3.33 9.67
CA LEU A 26 -3.06 -3.97 8.72
C LEU A 26 -2.58 -5.34 9.21
N ALA A 27 -2.24 -5.48 10.49
CA ALA A 27 -1.80 -6.74 11.07
C ALA A 27 -2.90 -7.82 10.95
N ASP A 28 -4.13 -7.45 11.27
CA ASP A 28 -5.30 -8.31 11.18
C ASP A 28 -5.60 -8.70 9.72
N ARG A 29 -5.52 -7.76 8.76
CA ARG A 29 -5.75 -8.04 7.32
C ARG A 29 -4.67 -8.90 6.69
N VAL A 30 -3.40 -8.64 7.01
CA VAL A 30 -2.25 -9.36 6.43
C VAL A 30 -2.00 -10.70 7.14
N GLY A 31 -2.52 -10.89 8.37
CA GLY A 31 -2.35 -12.11 9.13
C GLY A 31 -0.97 -12.24 9.79
N ILE A 32 -0.38 -11.11 10.19
CA ILE A 32 0.92 -11.06 10.88
C ILE A 32 0.85 -10.19 12.14
N THR A 33 1.93 -10.15 12.92
CA THR A 33 1.94 -9.34 14.16
C THR A 33 2.03 -7.84 13.87
N GLU A 34 1.49 -7.01 14.78
CA GLU A 34 1.63 -5.55 14.68
C GLU A 34 3.10 -5.09 14.68
N ARG A 35 3.97 -5.81 15.41
CA ARG A 35 5.42 -5.56 15.37
C ARG A 35 6.00 -5.81 13.97
N ALA A 36 5.57 -6.87 13.29
CA ALA A 36 6.00 -7.16 11.93
C ALA A 36 5.50 -6.10 10.94
N ILE A 37 4.26 -5.63 11.08
CA ILE A 37 3.74 -4.51 10.30
C ILE A 37 4.56 -3.24 10.51
N ARG A 38 4.86 -2.87 11.75
CA ARG A 38 5.69 -1.68 12.03
C ARG A 38 7.08 -1.77 11.39
N ARG A 39 7.70 -2.96 11.39
CA ARG A 39 8.95 -3.19 10.69
C ARG A 39 8.78 -3.02 9.18
N ILE A 40 7.77 -3.64 8.58
CA ILE A 40 7.49 -3.53 7.15
C ILE A 40 7.21 -2.07 6.73
N LEU A 41 6.41 -1.33 7.51
CA LEU A 41 6.14 0.09 7.24
C LEU A 41 7.43 0.91 7.29
N HIS A 42 8.30 0.64 8.25
CA HIS A 42 9.60 1.30 8.33
C HIS A 42 10.51 0.94 7.15
N ASP A 43 10.58 -0.34 6.78
CA ASP A 43 11.35 -0.81 5.63
C ASP A 43 10.84 -0.11 4.35
N LEU A 44 9.53 -0.08 4.12
CA LEU A 44 8.91 0.59 2.97
C LEU A 44 9.15 2.12 2.95
N GLU A 45 9.16 2.78 4.10
CA GLU A 45 9.42 4.22 4.22
C GLU A 45 10.89 4.53 3.90
N VAL A 46 11.83 3.81 4.52
CA VAL A 46 13.28 3.93 4.26
C VAL A 46 13.59 3.69 2.78
N ASP A 47 12.88 2.74 2.19
CA ASP A 47 13.04 2.33 0.82
C ASP A 47 12.33 3.23 -0.20
N GLY A 48 11.57 4.23 0.26
CA GLY A 48 10.90 5.22 -0.58
C GLY A 48 9.61 4.71 -1.27
N TYR A 49 9.06 3.60 -0.81
CA TYR A 49 7.80 3.05 -1.35
C TYR A 49 6.55 3.67 -0.71
N ILE A 50 6.68 4.22 0.49
CA ILE A 50 5.62 4.98 1.14
C ILE A 50 6.17 6.25 1.78
N GLU A 51 5.31 7.24 1.91
CA GLU A 51 5.51 8.41 2.78
C GLU A 51 4.51 8.32 3.94
N ILE A 52 4.96 8.65 5.14
CA ILE A 52 4.13 8.62 6.35
C ILE A 52 3.92 10.06 6.85
N GLU A 53 2.67 10.53 6.77
CA GLU A 53 2.28 11.82 7.32
C GLU A 53 1.51 11.63 8.63
N LYS A 54 1.91 12.33 9.70
CA LYS A 54 1.17 12.29 10.96
C LYS A 54 0.00 13.28 10.94
N ARG A 55 -1.22 12.77 10.75
CA ARG A 55 -2.49 13.53 10.83
C ARG A 55 -3.12 13.38 12.22
N GLY A 56 -2.67 14.23 13.14
CA GLY A 56 -3.13 14.25 14.53
C GLY A 56 -2.71 12.99 15.30
N ARG A 57 -3.68 12.15 15.69
CA ARG A 57 -3.43 10.87 16.38
C ARG A 57 -3.24 9.69 15.43
N ARG A 58 -3.39 9.90 14.13
CA ARG A 58 -3.31 8.86 13.10
C ARG A 58 -2.16 9.14 12.15
N ASN A 59 -1.66 8.08 11.55
CA ASN A 59 -0.80 8.18 10.40
C ASN A 59 -1.68 8.11 9.15
N HIS A 60 -1.27 8.86 8.13
CA HIS A 60 -1.75 8.76 6.76
C HIS A 60 -0.59 8.25 5.92
N TYR A 61 -0.82 7.22 5.14
CA TYR A 61 0.20 6.55 4.34
C TYR A 61 -0.04 6.84 2.87
N GLN A 62 0.93 7.47 2.22
CA GLN A 62 0.90 7.68 0.77
C GLN A 62 1.81 6.67 0.10
N VAL A 63 1.26 5.87 -0.82
CA VAL A 63 2.06 4.94 -1.64
C VAL A 63 2.74 5.72 -2.76
N CYS A 64 4.06 5.60 -2.86
CA CYS A 64 4.86 6.20 -3.92
C CYS A 64 4.73 5.36 -5.19
N VAL A 65 3.64 5.55 -5.95
CA VAL A 65 3.32 4.73 -7.13
C VAL A 65 4.44 4.68 -8.17
N GLY A 66 5.22 5.76 -8.35
CA GLY A 66 6.35 5.80 -9.28
C GLY A 66 7.64 5.11 -8.79
N ALA A 67 7.64 4.54 -7.59
CA ALA A 67 8.83 3.87 -7.05
C ALA A 67 9.12 2.58 -7.86
N PRO A 68 10.36 2.36 -8.32
CA PRO A 68 10.71 1.22 -9.16
C PRO A 68 10.67 -0.09 -8.37
N MET A 69 10.31 -1.18 -9.05
CA MET A 69 10.50 -2.53 -8.53
C MET A 69 12.00 -2.84 -8.41
N ARG A 70 12.40 -3.43 -7.28
CA ARG A 70 13.82 -3.64 -6.93
C ARG A 70 14.52 -4.72 -7.73
N HIS A 71 13.78 -5.71 -8.22
CA HIS A 71 14.40 -6.87 -8.83
C HIS A 71 14.71 -6.59 -10.32
N PRO A 72 15.90 -6.94 -10.83
CA PRO A 72 16.25 -6.70 -12.24
C PRO A 72 15.28 -7.34 -13.25
N VAL A 73 14.61 -8.42 -12.87
CA VAL A 73 13.59 -9.08 -13.72
C VAL A 73 12.35 -8.19 -13.91
N GLU A 74 12.08 -7.30 -12.96
CA GLU A 74 10.97 -6.34 -13.01
C GLU A 74 11.46 -4.93 -13.39
N ALA A 75 12.67 -4.82 -13.95
CA ALA A 75 13.23 -3.53 -14.34
C ALA A 75 12.30 -2.80 -15.32
N GLY A 76 12.05 -1.52 -15.04
CA GLY A 76 11.15 -0.69 -15.84
C GLY A 76 9.68 -0.77 -15.44
N VAL A 77 9.32 -1.55 -14.42
CA VAL A 77 7.98 -1.57 -13.82
C VAL A 77 7.99 -0.78 -12.51
N ASP A 78 7.06 0.15 -12.36
CA ASP A 78 6.80 0.85 -11.10
C ASP A 78 5.82 0.07 -10.22
N VAL A 79 5.90 0.31 -8.91
CA VAL A 79 5.05 -0.37 -7.92
C VAL A 79 3.57 -0.08 -8.14
N GLY A 80 3.21 1.13 -8.62
CA GLY A 80 1.84 1.53 -8.90
C GLY A 80 1.18 0.66 -9.96
N SER A 81 1.86 0.45 -11.07
CA SER A 81 1.42 -0.42 -12.16
C SER A 81 1.06 -1.83 -11.68
N VAL A 82 1.88 -2.41 -10.79
CA VAL A 82 1.61 -3.73 -10.20
C VAL A 82 0.40 -3.69 -9.26
N LEU A 83 0.31 -2.66 -8.42
CA LEU A 83 -0.79 -2.51 -7.46
C LEU A 83 -2.14 -2.29 -8.16
N ASP A 84 -2.17 -1.54 -9.25
CA ASP A 84 -3.40 -1.26 -10.01
C ASP A 84 -3.95 -2.55 -10.67
N VAL A 85 -3.07 -3.47 -11.09
CA VAL A 85 -3.49 -4.81 -11.57
C VAL A 85 -4.12 -5.64 -10.44
N ILE A 86 -3.59 -5.54 -9.22
CA ILE A 86 -4.05 -6.34 -8.07
C ILE A 86 -5.35 -5.81 -7.47
N VAL A 87 -5.44 -4.49 -7.29
CA VAL A 87 -6.62 -3.82 -6.71
C VAL A 87 -7.79 -3.84 -7.70
N GLY A 88 -7.50 -4.02 -8.98
CA GLY A 88 -8.43 -3.74 -10.07
C GLY A 88 -8.54 -2.24 -10.26
N GLN A 89 -8.57 -1.77 -11.51
CA GLN A 89 -8.91 -0.39 -11.80
C GLN A 89 -10.39 -0.20 -11.44
N ASN A 90 -10.67 0.12 -10.17
CA ASN A 90 -11.96 0.68 -9.81
C ASN A 90 -11.97 2.10 -10.36
N ASP A 91 -12.36 2.23 -11.62
CA ASP A 91 -12.71 3.50 -12.23
C ASP A 91 -13.59 4.27 -11.25
N GLN A 92 -13.08 5.39 -10.74
CA GLN A 92 -13.89 6.39 -10.06
C GLN A 92 -14.77 7.10 -11.11
N GLU A 93 -15.72 6.38 -11.71
CA GLU A 93 -16.86 6.94 -12.42
C GLU A 93 -18.10 6.87 -11.51
N ASN A 94 -18.14 7.65 -10.42
CA ASN A 94 -19.40 8.26 -9.94
C ASN A 94 -19.13 9.19 -8.75
N THR A 95 -19.02 10.51 -8.97
CA THR A 95 -19.60 11.60 -8.12
C THR A 95 -19.36 12.94 -8.84
N THR A 96 -19.89 13.10 -10.05
CA THR A 96 -20.25 14.42 -10.62
C THR A 96 -21.53 14.24 -11.44
N ALA A 97 -22.62 13.78 -10.80
CA ALA A 97 -23.93 13.71 -11.43
C ALA A 97 -25.06 13.62 -10.40
N ILE A 98 -25.08 14.54 -9.42
CA ILE A 98 -26.25 14.98 -8.65
C ILE A 98 -25.74 16.21 -7.86
N ALA A 99 -26.22 17.43 -7.98
CA ALA A 99 -27.50 17.93 -8.44
C ALA A 99 -27.29 19.33 -9.08
N GLY A 100 -27.98 19.53 -10.21
CA GLY A 100 -28.55 20.84 -10.54
C GLY A 100 -29.93 20.98 -9.90
#